data_AF-A0A6I2JXW9-F1
#
_entry.id   AF-A0A6I2JXW9-F1
#
_cell.length_a   1.000
_cell.length_b   1.000
_cell.length_c   1.000
_cell.angle_alpha   90.00
_cell.angle_beta   90.00
_cell.angle_gamma   90.00
#
_symmetry.space_group_name_H-M   'P 1'
#
loop_
_entity.id
_entity.type
_entity.pdbx_description
1 polymer ?
#
loop_
_entity_poly.entity_id
_entity_poly.type
_entity_poly.pdbx_seq_one_letter_code
_entity_poly.pdbx_strand_id
1 'polypeptide(L)'
;MTFNSGVLITSIALSSVLAAGSISIYYRSNAIIYQSERDKAKDALQSANAKIDDMQVRQRDVAALDAKYTRDLADAQATIDQLHDDVATGKRRLQINVKSHRAKVTGTSCVDDAASPRSDDALERNYFTLRSRIEVAGKQIAGLQQYINEQCLK
;
A
#
# COMPACT_ATOMS: atom_id res chain seq x y z
N MET A 1 63.77 30.98 -59.30
CA MET A 1 63.07 30.82 -58.01
C MET A 1 63.86 29.81 -57.18
N THR A 2 64.55 30.25 -56.13
CA THR A 2 65.33 29.35 -55.26
C THR A 2 64.38 28.69 -54.25
N PHE A 3 64.26 27.37 -54.34
CA PHE A 3 63.43 26.57 -53.46
C PHE A 3 64.14 26.44 -52.11
N ASN A 4 63.59 27.03 -51.04
CA ASN A 4 64.20 26.99 -49.72
C ASN A 4 63.78 25.70 -48.99
N SER A 5 64.58 24.64 -49.15
CA SER A 5 64.32 23.32 -48.56
C SER A 5 64.09 23.35 -47.05
N GLY A 6 64.67 24.31 -46.33
CA GLY A 6 64.43 24.50 -44.90
C GLY A 6 62.98 24.87 -44.58
N VAL A 7 62.35 25.74 -45.38
CA VAL A 7 60.96 26.19 -45.18
C VAL A 7 59.97 25.04 -45.36
N LEU A 8 60.27 24.12 -46.28
CA LEU A 8 59.42 22.96 -46.56
C LEU A 8 59.50 21.89 -45.48
N ILE A 9 60.69 21.65 -44.95
CA ILE A 9 60.86 20.69 -43.84
C ILE A 9 60.11 21.22 -42.60
N THR A 10 60.20 22.52 -42.31
CA THR A 10 59.48 23.11 -41.18
C THR A 10 57.96 23.11 -41.35
N SER A 11 57.46 23.30 -42.58
CA SER A 11 56.01 23.27 -42.83
C SER A 11 55.44 21.84 -42.73
N ILE A 12 56.17 20.84 -43.22
CA ILE A 12 55.79 19.43 -43.08
C ILE A 12 55.81 19.00 -41.61
N ALA A 13 56.85 19.35 -40.86
CA ALA A 13 56.91 19.04 -39.42
C ALA A 13 55.75 19.67 -38.65
N LEU A 14 55.42 20.94 -38.92
CA LEU A 14 54.30 21.62 -38.27
C LEU A 14 52.95 20.96 -38.61
N SER A 15 52.72 20.63 -39.88
CA SER A 15 51.47 19.96 -40.30
C SER A 15 51.31 18.56 -39.69
N SER A 16 52.40 17.80 -39.53
CA SER A 16 52.39 16.50 -38.87
C SER A 16 52.01 16.61 -37.39
N VAL A 17 52.56 17.58 -36.67
CA VAL A 17 52.23 17.84 -35.26
C VAL A 17 50.77 18.24 -35.09
N LEU A 18 50.27 19.11 -35.96
CA LEU A 18 48.86 19.53 -35.95
C LEU A 18 47.93 18.33 -36.20
N ALA A 19 48.23 17.50 -37.21
CA ALA A 19 47.45 16.30 -37.50
C ALA A 19 47.43 15.32 -36.32
N ALA A 20 48.59 15.05 -35.71
CA ALA A 20 48.69 14.18 -34.54
C ALA A 20 47.90 14.74 -33.33
N GLY A 21 47.98 16.05 -33.09
CA GLY A 21 47.22 16.73 -32.04
C GLY A 21 45.71 16.64 -32.25
N SER A 22 45.23 16.90 -33.47
CA SER A 22 43.81 16.78 -33.82
C SER A 22 43.28 15.36 -33.63
N ILE A 23 44.04 14.34 -34.06
CA ILE A 23 43.67 12.94 -33.89
C ILE A 23 43.61 12.57 -32.41
N SER A 24 44.61 12.99 -31.61
CA SER A 24 44.63 12.74 -30.16
C SER A 24 43.43 13.40 -29.45
N ILE A 25 43.07 14.63 -29.82
CA ILE A 25 41.90 15.32 -29.26
C ILE A 25 40.61 14.60 -29.66
N TYR A 26 40.49 14.17 -30.91
CA TYR A 26 39.33 13.42 -31.40
C TYR A 26 39.10 12.14 -30.59
N TYR A 27 40.14 11.31 -30.40
CA TYR A 27 40.01 10.08 -29.61
C TYR A 27 39.71 10.34 -28.13
N ARG A 28 40.33 11.36 -27.52
CA ARG A 28 40.02 11.76 -26.14
C ARG A 28 38.57 12.21 -25.99
N SER A 29 38.10 13.07 -26.88
CA SER A 29 36.71 13.53 -26.88
C SER A 29 35.75 12.35 -27.03
N ASN A 30 36.02 11.42 -27.94
CA ASN A 30 35.17 10.24 -28.14
C ASN A 30 35.17 9.33 -26.89
N ALA A 31 36.32 9.15 -26.24
CA ALA A 31 36.42 8.38 -25.00
C ALA A 31 35.62 9.03 -23.84
N ILE A 32 35.66 10.36 -23.72
CA ILE A 32 34.88 11.11 -22.72
C ILE A 32 33.38 10.96 -22.99
N ILE A 33 32.95 11.01 -24.26
CA ILE A 33 31.54 10.82 -24.65
C ILE A 33 31.07 9.42 -24.23
N TYR A 34 31.79 8.36 -24.61
CA TYR A 34 31.41 7.00 -24.24
C TYR A 34 31.44 6.76 -22.73
N GLN A 35 32.40 7.36 -22.01
CA GLN A 35 32.42 7.30 -20.55
C GLN A 35 31.16 7.95 -19.97
N SER A 36 30.81 9.15 -20.44
CA SER A 36 29.60 9.86 -20.00
C SER A 36 28.32 9.08 -20.29
N GLU A 37 28.22 8.43 -21.45
CA GLU A 37 27.06 7.58 -21.79
C GLU A 37 26.96 6.36 -20.87
N ARG A 38 28.09 5.70 -20.57
CA ARG A 38 28.10 4.57 -19.63
C ARG A 38 27.74 4.99 -18.22
N ASP A 39 28.26 6.12 -17.76
CA ASP A 39 27.95 6.64 -16.42
C ASP A 39 26.46 6.98 -16.33
N LYS A 40 25.89 7.64 -17.35
CA LYS A 40 24.43 7.87 -17.44
C LYS A 40 23.63 6.58 -17.41
N ALA A 41 24.05 5.56 -18.16
CA ALA A 41 23.38 4.27 -18.19
C ALA A 41 23.46 3.56 -16.83
N LYS A 42 24.62 3.63 -16.16
CA LYS A 42 24.82 3.07 -14.82
C LYS A 42 23.96 3.78 -13.78
N ASP A 43 23.89 5.11 -13.82
CA ASP A 43 23.06 5.91 -12.93
C ASP A 43 21.57 5.61 -13.13
N ALA A 44 21.13 5.50 -14.39
CA ALA A 44 19.76 5.11 -14.72
C ALA A 44 19.42 3.70 -14.21
N LEU A 45 20.34 2.75 -14.38
CA LEU A 45 20.17 1.38 -13.89
C LEU A 45 20.15 1.33 -12.36
N GLN A 46 21.02 2.07 -11.69
CA GLN A 46 21.03 2.18 -10.23
C GLN A 46 19.73 2.80 -9.71
N SER A 47 19.24 3.86 -10.36
CA SER A 47 17.96 4.49 -10.01
C SER A 47 16.78 3.52 -10.21
N ALA A 48 16.78 2.75 -11.30
CA ALA A 48 15.76 1.74 -11.56
C ALA A 48 15.79 0.63 -10.50
N ASN A 49 16.96 0.12 -10.15
CA ASN A 49 17.11 -0.89 -9.10
C ASN A 49 16.66 -0.37 -7.73
N ALA A 50 17.04 0.85 -7.37
CA ALA A 50 16.58 1.47 -6.11
C ALA A 50 15.04 1.57 -6.05
N LYS A 51 14.39 1.91 -7.17
CA LYS A 51 12.91 1.91 -7.25
C LYS A 51 12.32 0.51 -7.14
N ILE A 52 12.97 -0.51 -7.71
CA ILE A 52 12.51 -1.90 -7.59
C ILE A 52 12.61 -2.37 -6.15
N ASP A 53 13.72 -2.08 -5.47
CA ASP A 53 13.92 -2.45 -4.08
C ASP A 53 12.88 -1.77 -3.17
N ASP A 54 12.61 -0.48 -3.38
CA ASP A 54 11.54 0.24 -2.69
C ASP A 54 10.17 -0.41 -2.91
N MET A 55 9.82 -0.72 -4.18
CA MET A 55 8.57 -1.41 -4.50
C MET A 55 8.46 -2.77 -3.81
N GLN A 56 9.55 -3.54 -3.71
CA GLN A 56 9.55 -4.82 -3.02
C GLN A 56 9.33 -4.68 -1.52
N VAL A 57 9.95 -3.69 -0.88
CA VAL A 57 9.75 -3.42 0.55
C VAL A 57 8.29 -3.06 0.81
N ARG A 58 7.74 -2.11 0.04
CA ARG A 58 6.33 -1.70 0.18
C ARG A 58 5.35 -2.85 -0.04
N GLN A 59 5.61 -3.74 -1.01
CA GLN A 59 4.79 -4.93 -1.20
C GLN A 59 4.82 -5.87 0.01
N ARG A 60 6.00 -6.10 0.61
CA ARG A 60 6.12 -6.92 1.83
C ARG A 60 5.38 -6.29 3.00
N ASP A 61 5.52 -4.98 3.18
CA ASP A 61 4.86 -4.25 4.27
C ASP A 61 3.33 -4.29 4.13
N VAL A 62 2.81 -4.09 2.91
CA VAL A 62 1.37 -4.21 2.62
C VAL A 62 0.87 -5.62 2.85
N ALA A 63 1.61 -6.66 2.45
CA ALA A 63 1.25 -8.04 2.72
C ALA A 63 1.25 -8.37 4.21
N ALA A 64 2.20 -7.82 4.98
CA ALA A 64 2.22 -7.97 6.44
C ALA A 64 1.03 -7.28 7.10
N LEU A 65 0.65 -6.09 6.61
CA LEU A 65 -0.51 -5.35 7.08
C LEU A 65 -1.81 -6.13 6.82
N ASP A 66 -1.96 -6.66 5.60
CA ASP A 66 -3.10 -7.50 5.22
C ASP A 66 -3.20 -8.76 6.09
N ALA A 67 -2.09 -9.46 6.31
CA ALA A 67 -2.04 -10.64 7.16
C ALA A 67 -2.40 -10.33 8.62
N LYS A 68 -1.95 -9.19 9.14
CA LYS A 68 -2.30 -8.71 10.49
C LYS A 68 -3.82 -8.52 10.62
N TYR A 69 -4.41 -7.71 9.75
CA TYR A 69 -5.84 -7.41 9.84
C TYR A 69 -6.75 -8.59 9.49
N THR A 70 -6.29 -9.51 8.63
CA THR A 70 -6.99 -10.78 8.37
C THR A 70 -7.01 -11.67 9.61
N ARG A 71 -5.88 -11.83 10.32
CA ARG A 71 -5.84 -12.59 11.58
C ARG A 71 -6.74 -11.96 12.63
N ASP A 72 -6.58 -10.67 12.85
CA ASP A 72 -7.38 -9.90 13.80
C ASP A 72 -8.89 -10.05 13.55
N LEU A 73 -9.29 -10.06 12.27
CA LEU A 73 -10.69 -10.25 11.88
C LEU A 73 -11.17 -11.67 12.16
N ALA A 74 -10.35 -12.69 11.86
CA ALA A 74 -10.67 -14.08 12.13
C ALA A 74 -10.83 -14.35 13.64
N ASP A 75 -9.92 -13.81 14.48
CA ASP A 75 -9.97 -13.96 15.93
C ASP A 75 -11.23 -13.29 16.52
N ALA A 76 -11.58 -12.11 16.00
CA ALA A 76 -12.79 -11.41 16.41
C ALA A 76 -14.06 -12.14 15.97
N GLN A 77 -14.09 -12.69 14.76
CA GLN A 77 -15.21 -13.49 14.27
C GLN A 77 -15.38 -14.77 15.10
N ALA A 78 -14.29 -15.48 15.41
CA ALA A 78 -14.34 -16.66 16.29
C ALA A 78 -14.90 -16.32 17.67
N THR A 79 -14.55 -15.16 18.22
CA THR A 79 -15.11 -14.67 19.50
C THR A 79 -16.61 -14.39 19.39
N ILE A 80 -17.06 -13.79 18.28
CA ILE A 80 -18.48 -13.51 18.02
C ILE A 80 -19.26 -14.81 17.88
N ASP A 81 -18.73 -15.79 17.14
CA ASP A 81 -19.35 -17.10 16.93
C ASP A 81 -19.46 -17.87 18.25
N GLN A 82 -18.41 -17.87 19.07
CA GLN A 82 -18.45 -18.48 20.40
C GLN A 82 -19.51 -17.82 21.31
N LEU A 83 -19.62 -16.49 21.27
CA LEU A 83 -20.64 -15.78 22.04
C LEU A 83 -22.06 -16.09 21.54
N HIS A 84 -22.23 -16.24 20.23
CA HIS A 84 -23.49 -16.66 19.63
C HIS A 84 -23.88 -18.07 20.12
N ASP A 85 -22.95 -19.03 20.07
CA ASP A 85 -23.21 -20.39 20.55
C ASP A 85 -23.51 -20.46 22.05
N ASP A 86 -22.80 -19.67 22.87
CA ASP A 86 -23.06 -19.57 24.31
C ASP A 86 -24.46 -19.00 24.62
N VAL A 87 -24.95 -18.06 23.80
CA VAL A 87 -26.31 -17.50 23.97
C VAL A 87 -27.37 -18.47 23.46
N ALA A 88 -27.17 -19.06 22.28
CA ALA A 88 -28.06 -20.06 21.70
C ALA A 88 -28.21 -21.32 22.59
N THR A 89 -27.15 -21.73 23.28
CA THR A 89 -27.18 -22.85 24.25
C THR A 89 -27.66 -22.44 25.65
N GLY A 90 -28.00 -21.18 25.87
CA GLY A 90 -28.49 -20.65 27.14
C GLY A 90 -27.44 -20.52 28.24
N LYS A 91 -26.15 -20.74 27.94
CA LYS A 91 -25.03 -20.53 28.87
C LYS A 91 -24.85 -19.05 29.22
N ARG A 92 -25.20 -18.16 28.28
CA ARG A 92 -25.23 -16.72 28.45
C ARG A 92 -26.61 -16.17 28.03
N ARG A 93 -26.94 -14.96 28.49
CA ARG A 93 -28.17 -14.25 28.11
C ARG A 93 -27.84 -12.88 27.55
N LEU A 94 -28.49 -12.51 26.44
CA LEU A 94 -28.36 -11.20 25.85
C LEU A 94 -29.19 -10.19 26.66
N GLN A 95 -28.55 -9.15 27.20
CA GLN A 95 -29.26 -8.08 27.90
C GLN A 95 -29.35 -6.86 26.99
N ILE A 96 -30.56 -6.57 26.49
CA ILE A 96 -30.80 -5.40 25.65
C ILE A 96 -31.54 -4.35 26.46
N ASN A 97 -30.92 -3.19 26.63
CA ASN A 97 -31.57 -2.05 27.25
C ASN A 97 -32.41 -1.31 26.21
N VAL A 98 -33.70 -1.66 26.13
CA VAL A 98 -34.64 -0.98 25.24
C VAL A 98 -35.33 0.16 26.01
N LYS A 99 -35.02 1.41 25.67
CA LYS A 99 -35.81 2.55 26.13
C LYS A 99 -37.11 2.63 25.32
N SER A 100 -38.20 2.10 25.87
CA SER A 100 -39.54 2.22 25.27
C SER A 100 -40.04 3.67 25.38
N HIS A 101 -40.14 4.36 24.24
CA HIS A 101 -40.92 5.61 24.15
C HIS A 101 -42.40 5.24 24.01
N ARG A 102 -43.10 5.08 25.14
CA ARG A 102 -44.53 4.74 25.13
C ARG A 102 -45.32 6.00 24.76
N ALA A 103 -45.77 6.09 23.51
CA ALA A 103 -46.76 7.10 23.13
C ALA A 103 -48.08 6.81 23.89
N LYS A 104 -48.59 7.82 24.60
CA LYS A 104 -49.84 7.72 25.37
C LYS A 104 -51.03 7.68 24.42
N VAL A 105 -51.44 6.48 24.02
CA VAL A 105 -52.71 6.27 23.31
C VAL A 105 -53.80 6.07 24.35
N THR A 106 -54.69 7.05 24.46
CA THR A 106 -55.93 6.97 25.25
C THR A 106 -57.00 6.32 24.38
N GLY A 107 -57.36 5.06 24.65
CA GLY A 107 -58.40 4.35 23.91
C GLY A 107 -58.69 2.97 24.49
N THR A 108 -59.97 2.64 24.62
CA THR A 108 -60.57 1.62 25.47
C THR A 108 -60.46 0.18 24.93
N SER A 109 -60.34 -0.77 25.87
CA SER A 109 -60.77 -2.19 25.85
C SER A 109 -60.16 -3.22 24.88
N CYS A 110 -59.67 -4.30 25.52
CA CYS A 110 -59.85 -5.73 25.21
C CYS A 110 -58.80 -6.52 24.40
N VAL A 111 -58.39 -7.64 25.03
CA VAL A 111 -57.83 -8.93 24.56
C VAL A 111 -56.61 -8.94 23.64
N ASP A 112 -55.46 -9.33 24.20
CA ASP A 112 -54.83 -10.65 24.02
C ASP A 112 -53.45 -10.59 24.68
N ASP A 113 -53.17 -11.48 25.63
CA ASP A 113 -51.79 -11.75 26.04
C ASP A 113 -51.16 -12.54 24.90
N ALA A 114 -50.82 -11.82 23.82
CA ALA A 114 -50.13 -12.36 22.69
C ALA A 114 -48.87 -13.03 23.22
N ALA A 115 -48.78 -14.36 23.04
CA ALA A 115 -47.68 -15.19 23.48
C ALA A 115 -46.37 -14.40 23.37
N SER A 116 -45.67 -14.26 24.51
CA SER A 116 -44.41 -13.52 24.61
C SER A 116 -43.63 -13.72 23.32
N PRO A 117 -43.39 -12.64 22.57
CA PRO A 117 -43.17 -12.75 21.14
C PRO A 117 -42.02 -13.72 20.90
N ARG A 118 -42.11 -14.49 19.80
CA ARG A 118 -41.07 -15.34 19.20
C ARG A 118 -39.79 -14.54 18.81
N SER A 119 -39.46 -13.51 19.58
CA SER A 119 -38.53 -12.41 19.33
C SER A 119 -37.14 -12.64 19.89
N ASP A 120 -36.84 -13.73 20.59
CA ASP A 120 -35.45 -13.98 21.00
C ASP A 120 -34.57 -14.38 19.80
N ASP A 121 -35.00 -15.34 18.96
CA ASP A 121 -34.18 -15.83 17.84
C ASP A 121 -33.83 -14.75 16.79
N ALA A 122 -34.80 -13.91 16.40
CA ALA A 122 -34.57 -12.87 15.40
C ALA A 122 -33.73 -11.71 15.95
N LEU A 123 -33.93 -11.37 17.23
CA LEU A 123 -33.19 -10.33 17.92
C LEU A 123 -31.74 -10.74 18.16
N GLU A 124 -31.52 -11.98 18.59
CA GLU A 124 -30.20 -12.57 18.77
C GLU A 124 -29.42 -12.58 17.44
N ARG A 125 -30.01 -13.13 16.37
CA ARG A 125 -29.39 -13.15 15.05
C ARG A 125 -29.04 -11.75 14.54
N ASN A 126 -29.97 -10.80 14.68
CA ASN A 126 -29.74 -9.42 14.22
C ASN A 126 -28.63 -8.74 15.02
N TYR A 127 -28.56 -8.99 16.33
CA TYR A 127 -27.49 -8.45 17.19
C TYR A 127 -26.11 -8.97 16.76
N PHE A 128 -25.96 -10.29 16.61
CA PHE A 128 -24.67 -10.88 16.23
C PHE A 128 -24.28 -10.51 14.79
N THR A 129 -25.26 -10.42 13.87
CA THR A 129 -25.04 -9.90 12.52
C THR A 129 -24.53 -8.46 12.55
N LEU A 130 -25.15 -7.58 13.33
CA LEU A 130 -24.73 -6.19 13.47
C LEU A 130 -23.32 -6.10 14.07
N ARG A 131 -23.05 -6.89 15.11
CA ARG A 131 -21.74 -6.94 15.77
C ARG A 131 -20.62 -7.38 14.81
N SER A 132 -20.85 -8.43 14.04
CA SER A 132 -19.90 -8.90 13.02
C SER A 132 -19.62 -7.82 11.97
N ARG A 133 -20.66 -7.16 11.45
CA ARG A 133 -20.49 -6.08 10.46
C ARG A 133 -19.71 -4.88 11.00
N ILE A 134 -19.94 -4.50 12.25
CA ILE A 134 -19.20 -3.42 12.91
C ILE A 134 -17.72 -3.79 13.05
N GLU A 135 -17.43 -5.02 13.46
CA GLU A 135 -16.05 -5.49 13.62
C GLU A 135 -15.31 -5.53 12.27
N VAL A 136 -15.95 -6.07 11.22
CA VAL A 136 -15.41 -6.08 9.85
C VAL A 136 -15.09 -4.66 9.39
N ALA A 137 -16.07 -3.75 9.49
CA ALA A 137 -15.89 -2.36 9.06
C ALA A 137 -14.80 -1.66 9.89
N GLY A 138 -14.76 -1.91 11.21
CA GLY A 138 -13.74 -1.36 12.10
C GLY A 138 -12.33 -1.80 11.73
N LYS A 139 -12.12 -3.10 11.48
CA LYS A 139 -10.83 -3.65 11.04
C LYS A 139 -10.42 -3.13 9.66
N GLN A 140 -11.35 -3.04 8.71
CA GLN A 140 -11.10 -2.46 7.38
C GLN A 140 -10.68 -0.99 7.47
N ILE A 141 -11.40 -0.18 8.25
CA ILE A 141 -11.06 1.24 8.45
C ILE A 141 -9.69 1.38 9.11
N ALA A 142 -9.43 0.63 10.18
CA ALA A 142 -8.15 0.67 10.88
C ALA A 142 -6.99 0.25 9.96
N GLY A 143 -7.17 -0.82 9.16
CA GLY A 143 -6.20 -1.25 8.17
C GLY A 143 -5.93 -0.19 7.10
N LEU A 144 -6.98 0.44 6.56
CA LEU A 144 -6.84 1.52 5.58
C LEU A 144 -6.15 2.76 6.17
N GLN A 145 -6.48 3.13 7.40
CA GLN A 145 -5.80 4.24 8.10
C GLN A 145 -4.31 3.94 8.30
N GLN A 146 -3.97 2.73 8.74
CA GLN A 146 -2.58 2.31 8.92
C GLN A 146 -1.84 2.29 7.56
N TYR A 147 -2.47 1.76 6.50
CA TYR A 147 -1.94 1.79 5.14
C TYR A 147 -1.61 3.21 4.67
N ILE A 148 -2.54 4.17 4.83
CA ILE A 148 -2.32 5.56 4.42
C ILE A 148 -1.14 6.16 5.17
N ASN A 149 -1.07 5.97 6.49
CA ASN A 149 0.01 6.51 7.31
C ASN A 149 1.37 5.90 6.97
N GLU A 150 1.43 4.62 6.63
CA GLU A 150 2.69 3.90 6.42
C GLU A 150 3.16 3.88 4.96
N GLN A 151 2.23 3.96 3.99
CA GLN A 151 2.52 3.72 2.57
C GLN A 151 2.23 4.92 1.66
N CYS A 152 1.45 5.91 2.13
CA CYS A 152 1.09 7.09 1.34
C CYS A 152 1.64 8.41 1.90
N LEU A 153 1.75 8.53 3.23
CA LEU A 153 2.21 9.74 3.90
C LEU A 153 3.69 9.70 4.32
N LYS A 154 4.33 8.55 4.19
CA LYS A 154 5.79 8.38 4.26
C LYS A 154 6.41 8.67 2.89
#